data_AF-A0A6J7TGH3-F1
#
_entry.id   AF-A0A6J7TGH3-F1
#
_cell.length_a   1.000
_cell.length_b   1.000
_cell.length_c   1.000
_cell.angle_alpha   90.00
_cell.angle_beta   90.00
_cell.angle_gamma   90.00
#
_symmetry.space_group_name_H-M   'P 1'
#
loop_
_entity.id
_entity.type
_entity.pdbx_description
1 polymer ?
#
loop_
_entity_poly.entity_id
_entity_poly.type
_entity_poly.pdbx_seq_one_letter_code
_entity_poly.pdbx_strand_id
1 'polypeptide(L)' 'MISIASEVARTLPAPPIFFGLFTFGLLSVLLYVVLRLDRD' A
#
# COMPACT_ATOMS: atom_id res chain seq x y z
N MET A 1 5.90 -26.25 14.43
CA MET A 1 6.49 -25.60 13.24
C MET A 1 5.34 -25.25 12.30
N ILE A 2 5.25 -24.01 11.83
CA ILE A 2 4.19 -23.63 10.89
C ILE A 2 4.51 -24.22 9.51
N SER A 3 3.51 -24.76 8.82
CA SER A 3 3.71 -25.44 7.54
C SER A 3 3.88 -24.42 6.41
N ILE A 4 4.94 -24.50 5.61
CA ILE A 4 5.17 -23.62 4.45
C ILE A 4 4.02 -23.71 3.44
N ALA A 5 3.42 -24.90 3.30
CA ALA A 5 2.24 -25.10 2.45
C ALA A 5 1.02 -24.28 2.93
N SER A 6 0.90 -24.04 4.25
CA SER A 6 -0.17 -23.21 4.81
C SER A 6 0.03 -21.71 4.58
N GLU A 7 1.27 -21.25 4.43
CA GLU A 7 1.59 -19.84 4.19
C GLU A 7 1.34 -19.44 2.72
N VAL A 8 1.65 -20.33 1.77
CA VAL A 8 1.39 -20.10 0.34
C VAL A 8 -0.12 -20.04 0.03
N ALA A 9 -0.93 -20.79 0.77
CA ALA A 9 -2.39 -20.76 0.64
C ALA A 9 -3.05 -19.57 1.37
N ARG A 10 -2.27 -18.75 2.09
CA ARG A 10 -2.81 -17.59 2.80
C ARG A 10 -3.24 -16.54 1.79
N THR A 11 -4.55 -16.31 1.72
CA THR A 11 -5.12 -15.25 0.90
C THR A 11 -4.81 -13.89 1.52
N LEU A 12 -4.22 -13.00 0.74
CA LEU A 12 -4.08 -11.60 1.11
C LEU A 12 -5.34 -10.83 0.68
N PRO A 13 -5.80 -9.85 1.46
CA PRO A 13 -6.94 -9.00 1.09
C PRO A 13 -6.76 -8.27 -0.25
N ALA A 14 -5.51 -8.05 -0.67
CA ALA A 14 -5.15 -7.49 -1.96
C ALA A 14 -3.81 -8.04 -2.45
N PRO A 15 -3.53 -8.03 -3.77
CA PRO A 15 -2.21 -8.32 -4.29
C PRO A 15 -1.14 -7.37 -3.71
N PRO A 16 0.07 -7.85 -3.38
CA PRO A 16 1.14 -7.02 -2.81
C PRO A 16 1.48 -5.80 -3.67
N ILE A 17 1.49 -5.97 -4.99
CA ILE A 17 1.76 -4.89 -5.96
C ILE A 17 0.67 -3.81 -5.90
N PHE A 18 -0.60 -4.21 -5.79
CA PHE A 18 -1.71 -3.27 -5.67
C PHE A 18 -1.60 -2.46 -4.37
N PHE A 19 -1.37 -3.13 -3.24
CA PHE A 19 -1.20 -2.46 -1.95
C PHE A 19 -0.05 -1.44 -1.98
N GLY A 20 1.10 -1.81 -2.55
CA GLY A 20 2.27 -0.93 -2.65
C GLY A 20 1.99 0.30 -3.51
N LEU A 21 1.49 0.11 -4.73
CA LEU A 21 1.20 1.22 -5.65
C LEU A 21 0.09 2.14 -5.12
N PHE A 22 -0.97 1.57 -4.57
CA PHE A 22 -2.09 2.33 -4.03
C PHE A 22 -1.65 3.19 -2.84
N THR A 23 -0.96 2.60 -1.86
CA THR A 23 -0.52 3.32 -0.66
C THR A 23 0.49 4.42 -1.01
N PHE A 24 1.46 4.13 -1.87
CA PHE A 24 2.45 5.12 -2.30
C PHE A 24 1.83 6.26 -3.11
N GLY A 25 0.92 5.94 -4.03
CA GLY A 25 0.19 6.94 -4.80
C GLY A 25 -0.67 7.84 -3.91
N LEU A 26 -1.41 7.23 -2.96
CA LEU A 26 -2.22 7.98 -2.00
C LEU A 26 -1.36 8.90 -1.13
N LEU A 27 -0.24 8.40 -0.60
CA LEU A 27 0.71 9.21 0.17
C LEU A 27 1.25 10.39 -0.66
N SER A 28 1.62 10.14 -1.92
CA SER A 28 2.15 11.16 -2.82
C SER A 28 1.11 12.26 -3.10
N VAL A 29 -0.15 11.87 -3.31
CA VAL A 29 -1.28 12.81 -3.48
C VAL A 29 -1.49 13.64 -2.23
N LEU A 30 -1.54 13.01 -1.05
CA LEU A 30 -1.70 13.72 0.22
C LEU A 30 -0.55 14.69 0.46
N LEU A 31 0.68 14.28 0.21
CA LEU A 31 1.87 15.13 0.32
C LEU A 31 1.77 16.32 -0.64
N TYR A 32 1.38 16.08 -1.90
CA TYR A 32 1.16 17.16 -2.86
C TYR A 32 0.11 18.16 -2.37
N VAL A 33 -1.02 17.68 -1.86
CA VAL A 33 -2.08 18.54 -1.33
C VAL A 33 -1.58 19.38 -0.16
N VAL A 34 -0.87 18.78 0.81
CA VAL A 34 -0.32 19.50 1.96
C VAL A 34 0.67 20.57 1.52
N LEU A 35 1.63 20.22 0.67
CA LEU A 35 2.63 21.15 0.15
C LEU A 35 2.02 22.25 -0.73
N ARG A 36 0.90 21.94 -1.41
CA ARG A 36 0.18 22.91 -2.24
C ARG A 36 -0.62 23.87 -1.37
N LEU A 37 -1.30 23.38 -0.33
CA LEU A 37 -2.09 24.19 0.58
C LEU A 37 -1.25 25.22 1.34
N ASP A 38 0.00 24.88 1.68
CA ASP A 38 0.96 25.81 2.32
C ASP A 38 1.50 26.88 1.36
N ARG A 39 1.38 26.65 0.04
CA ARG A 39 1.99 27.51 -0.99
C ARG A 39 1.06 28.60 -1.54
N ASP A 40 -0.24 28.46 -1.32
CA ASP A 40 -1.29 29.41 -1.73
C ASP A 40 -1.69 30.31 -0.55
#